data_AF-A0AAW2CVX7-F1
#
_entry.id   AF-A0AAW2CVX7-F1
#
_cell.length_a   1.000
_cell.length_b   1.000
_cell.length_c   1.000
_cell.angle_alpha   90.00
_cell.angle_beta   90.00
_cell.angle_gamma   90.00
#
_symmetry.space_group_name_H-M   'P 1'
#
loop_
_entity.id
_entity.type
_entity.pdbx_description
1 polymer ?
#
loop_
_entity_poly.entity_id
_entity_poly.type
_entity_poly.pdbx_seq_one_letter_code
_entity_poly.pdbx_strand_id
1 'polypeptide(L)'
;MVLTDINYEIGFLNGLVDFHDMNAQYPYYEHFDLDNFTKNWLQIDTTHQKILDVIVKLKKKYIKTKARTDVSMHFSDPRYQRAFSLAHKIWSDAIEEDWKLLKFGVIAPVLCGPDQPFVGANAREDPGSSY
;
A
#
# COMPACT_ATOMS: atom_id res chain seq x y z
N MET A 1 -3.63 18.22 3.65
CA MET A 1 -3.03 17.82 2.36
C MET A 1 -4.10 17.14 1.54
N VAL A 2 -4.57 17.77 0.46
CA VAL A 2 -5.63 17.22 -0.39
C VAL A 2 -4.97 16.43 -1.51
N LEU A 3 -4.97 15.10 -1.39
CA LEU A 3 -4.39 14.15 -2.36
C LEU A 3 -5.20 14.04 -3.68
N THR A 4 -6.01 15.05 -4.00
CA THR A 4 -6.78 15.08 -5.25
C THR A 4 -6.01 15.74 -6.40
N ASP A 5 -4.88 16.40 -6.12
CA ASP A 5 -4.01 16.89 -7.19
C ASP A 5 -3.24 15.74 -7.83
N ILE A 6 -3.36 15.62 -9.14
CA ILE A 6 -2.70 14.57 -9.91
C ILE A 6 -1.17 14.65 -9.80
N ASN A 7 -0.59 15.82 -9.57
CA ASN A 7 0.85 15.97 -9.38
C ASN A 7 1.32 15.45 -8.02
N TYR A 8 0.52 15.64 -6.95
CA TYR A 8 0.82 15.02 -5.65
C TYR A 8 0.74 13.49 -5.74
N GLU A 9 -0.24 12.96 -6.46
CA GLU A 9 -0.35 11.53 -6.72
C GLU A 9 0.86 10.99 -7.49
N ILE A 10 1.28 11.66 -8.56
CA ILE A 10 2.47 11.28 -9.32
C ILE A 10 3.73 11.33 -8.43
N GLY A 11 3.90 12.39 -7.63
CA GLY A 11 5.03 12.53 -6.72
C GLY A 11 5.09 11.41 -5.68
N PHE A 12 3.94 11.09 -5.07
CA PHE A 12 3.83 10.01 -4.10
C PHE A 12 4.16 8.64 -4.73
N LEU A 13 3.63 8.36 -5.93
CA LEU A 13 3.88 7.11 -6.64
C LEU A 13 5.33 6.98 -7.10
N ASN A 14 5.96 8.06 -7.59
CA ASN A 14 7.39 8.06 -7.87
C ASN A 14 8.19 7.76 -6.60
N GLY A 15 7.83 8.37 -5.46
CA GLY A 15 8.50 8.08 -4.19
C GLY A 15 8.45 6.59 -3.81
N LEU A 16 7.31 5.92 -4.04
CA LEU A 16 7.21 4.47 -3.80
C LEU A 16 8.12 3.66 -4.72
N VAL A 17 8.20 4.04 -6.01
CA VAL A 17 9.09 3.38 -6.98
C VAL A 17 10.54 3.61 -6.60
N ASP A 18 10.95 4.85 -6.34
CA ASP A 18 12.31 5.21 -5.97
C ASP A 18 12.75 4.51 -4.67
N PHE A 19 11.86 4.43 -3.67
CA PHE A 19 12.13 3.71 -2.44
C PHE A 19 12.34 2.22 -2.70
N HIS A 20 11.47 1.61 -3.52
CA HIS A 20 11.58 0.20 -3.88
C HIS A 20 12.86 -0.09 -4.68
N ASP A 21 13.21 0.75 -5.64
CA ASP A 21 14.42 0.58 -6.46
C ASP A 21 15.70 0.68 -5.62
N MET A 22 15.69 1.45 -4.54
CA MET A 22 16.81 1.55 -3.61
C MET A 22 16.87 0.45 -2.55
N ASN A 23 15.72 -0.05 -2.08
CA ASN A 23 15.65 -0.94 -0.91
C ASN A 23 15.16 -2.37 -1.25
N ALA A 24 14.77 -2.63 -2.49
CA ALA A 24 14.14 -3.87 -2.96
C ALA A 24 12.87 -4.28 -2.16
N GLN A 25 12.22 -3.30 -1.51
CA GLN A 25 11.01 -3.50 -0.72
C GLN A 25 10.13 -2.25 -0.75
N TYR A 26 8.81 -2.43 -0.61
CA TYR A 26 7.90 -1.30 -0.46
C TYR A 26 7.83 -0.81 0.99
N PRO A 27 7.67 0.51 1.20
CA PRO A 27 7.79 1.10 2.53
C PRO A 27 6.63 0.78 3.48
N TYR A 28 5.58 0.13 2.98
CA TYR A 28 4.40 -0.24 3.77
C TYR A 28 4.45 -1.68 4.29
N TYR A 29 5.58 -2.37 4.13
CA TYR A 29 5.83 -3.70 4.70
C TYR A 29 6.41 -3.66 6.11
N GLU A 30 7.08 -2.58 6.52
CA GLU A 30 7.63 -2.43 7.87
C GLU A 30 7.46 -1.01 8.41
N HIS A 31 7.36 -0.90 9.74
CA HIS A 31 7.22 0.41 10.39
C HIS A 31 8.46 1.29 10.21
N PHE A 32 9.65 0.70 10.23
CA PHE A 32 10.90 1.43 10.05
C PHE A 32 11.00 2.01 8.64
N ASP A 33 10.66 1.22 7.62
CA ASP A 33 10.65 1.66 6.23
C ASP A 33 9.59 2.74 5.98
N LEU A 34 8.43 2.63 6.63
CA LEU A 34 7.37 3.63 6.50
C LEU A 34 7.80 4.98 7.07
N ASP A 35 8.51 4.99 8.20
CA ASP A 35 9.07 6.20 8.81
C ASP A 35 10.19 6.79 7.95
N ASN A 36 11.10 5.93 7.46
CA ASN A 36 12.19 6.30 6.55
C ASN A 36 11.65 6.93 5.25
N PHE A 37 10.65 6.30 4.64
CA PHE A 37 9.98 6.81 3.45
C PHE A 37 9.29 8.15 3.71
N THR A 38 8.58 8.28 4.83
CA THR A 38 7.87 9.53 5.18
C THR A 38 8.85 10.69 5.35
N LYS A 39 9.99 10.45 6.01
CA LYS A 39 11.00 11.47 6.28
C LYS A 39 11.87 11.81 5.07
N ASN A 40 12.37 10.80 4.36
CA ASN A 40 13.41 10.99 3.35
C ASN A 40 12.86 11.13 1.92
N TRP A 41 11.74 10.48 1.61
CA TRP A 41 11.12 10.58 0.27
C TRP A 41 9.99 11.60 0.23
N LEU A 42 9.08 11.56 1.20
CA LEU A 42 7.93 12.46 1.20
C LEU A 42 8.24 13.82 1.85
N GLN A 43 9.15 13.84 2.84
CA GLN A 43 9.51 15.04 3.61
C GLN A 43 8.28 15.77 4.18
N ILE A 44 7.30 15.00 4.65
CA ILE A 44 6.07 15.52 5.25
C ILE A 44 5.96 15.07 6.70
N ASP A 45 5.44 15.95 7.55
CA ASP A 45 5.05 15.60 8.91
C ASP A 45 3.63 15.04 8.92
N THR A 46 3.53 13.71 9.00
CA THR A 46 2.23 13.03 9.01
C THR A 46 2.29 11.67 9.69
N THR A 47 1.12 11.13 10.02
CA THR A 47 1.04 9.83 10.70
C THR A 47 1.13 8.68 9.70
N HIS A 48 1.69 7.55 10.13
CA HIS A 48 1.74 6.31 9.34
C HIS A 48 0.36 5.91 8.81
N GLN A 49 -0.69 6.04 9.64
CA GLN A 49 -2.05 5.76 9.23
C GLN A 49 -2.49 6.60 8.01
N LYS A 50 -2.12 7.89 7.97
CA LYS A 50 -2.46 8.75 6.82
C LYS A 50 -1.76 8.30 5.55
N ILE A 51 -0.49 7.89 5.65
CA ILE A 51 0.28 7.36 4.51
C ILE A 51 -0.35 6.07 4.00
N LEU A 52 -0.67 5.13 4.89
CA LEU A 52 -1.35 3.88 4.54
C LEU A 52 -2.71 4.14 3.89
N ASP A 53 -3.48 5.10 4.40
CA ASP A 53 -4.75 5.50 3.79
C ASP A 53 -4.56 6.05 2.37
N VAL A 54 -3.46 6.78 2.09
CA VAL A 54 -3.11 7.23 0.74
C VAL A 54 -2.85 6.02 -0.16
N ILE A 55 -1.98 5.09 0.26
CA ILE A 55 -1.61 3.91 -0.50
C ILE A 55 -2.86 3.09 -0.87
N VAL A 56 -3.74 2.86 0.12
CA VAL A 56 -5.01 2.14 -0.08
C VAL A 56 -5.92 2.87 -1.07
N LYS A 57 -6.02 4.21 -0.99
CA LYS A 57 -6.82 5.01 -1.93
C LYS A 57 -6.27 4.93 -3.35
N LEU A 58 -4.96 5.09 -3.52
CA LEU A 58 -4.29 5.06 -4.81
C LEU A 58 -4.42 3.70 -5.49
N LYS A 59 -4.25 2.60 -4.76
CA LYS A 59 -4.45 1.30 -5.39
C LYS A 59 -5.91 0.97 -5.66
N LYS A 60 -6.86 1.38 -4.80
CA LYS A 60 -8.30 1.27 -5.12
C LYS A 60 -8.62 2.00 -6.42
N LYS A 61 -8.02 3.17 -6.64
CA LYS A 61 -8.12 3.91 -7.90
C LYS A 61 -7.52 3.11 -9.06
N TYR A 62 -6.29 2.59 -8.92
CA TYR A 62 -5.65 1.74 -9.92
C TYR A 62 -6.50 0.53 -10.32
N ILE A 63 -7.02 -0.25 -9.37
CA ILE A 63 -7.84 -1.44 -9.64
C ILE A 63 -9.11 -1.05 -10.43
N LYS A 64 -9.79 0.02 -9.99
CA LYS A 64 -10.97 0.54 -10.70
C LYS A 64 -10.64 1.00 -12.12
N THR A 65 -9.48 1.65 -12.31
CA THR A 65 -9.04 2.11 -13.62
C THR A 65 -8.64 0.93 -14.50
N LYS A 66 -7.85 -0.03 -14.01
CA LYS A 66 -7.42 -1.23 -14.75
C LYS A 66 -8.62 -2.01 -15.30
N ALA A 67 -9.63 -2.25 -14.45
CA ALA A 67 -10.87 -2.91 -14.84
C ALA A 67 -11.67 -2.16 -15.92
N ARG A 68 -11.47 -0.84 -16.07
CA ARG A 68 -12.06 -0.03 -17.15
C ARG A 68 -11.17 0.02 -18.39
N THR A 69 -9.85 -0.02 -18.22
CA THR A 69 -8.88 -0.01 -19.34
C THR A 69 -8.97 -1.30 -20.16
N ASP A 70 -9.20 -2.44 -19.51
CA ASP A 70 -9.46 -3.72 -20.18
C ASP A 70 -10.75 -3.68 -21.04
N VAL A 71 -11.59 -2.66 -20.86
CA VAL A 71 -12.88 -2.47 -21.54
C VAL A 71 -12.84 -1.31 -22.56
N SER A 72 -11.66 -0.74 -22.89
CA SER A 72 -11.45 0.42 -23.79
C SER A 72 -11.45 1.80 -23.10
N MET A 73 -10.54 2.02 -22.15
CA MET A 73 -10.29 3.36 -21.59
C MET A 73 -9.12 4.06 -22.27
N HIS A 74 -9.38 5.22 -22.88
CA HIS A 74 -8.34 6.17 -23.31
C HIS A 74 -8.18 7.28 -22.26
N PHE A 75 -6.94 7.50 -21.81
CA PHE A 75 -6.63 8.63 -20.93
C PHE A 75 -6.57 9.91 -21.76
N SER A 76 -7.49 10.84 -21.55
CA SER A 76 -7.46 12.15 -22.23
C SER A 76 -6.35 13.07 -21.71
N ASP A 77 -5.89 12.86 -20.47
CA ASP A 77 -4.83 13.65 -19.84
C ASP A 77 -3.60 12.76 -19.57
N PRO A 78 -2.41 13.12 -20.11
CA PRO A 78 -1.20 12.32 -19.99
C PRO A 78 -0.70 12.16 -18.55
N ARG A 79 -1.08 13.07 -17.63
CA ARG A 79 -0.72 12.96 -16.21
C ARG A 79 -1.43 11.79 -15.55
N TYR A 80 -2.69 11.54 -15.91
CA TYR A 80 -3.43 10.38 -15.42
C TYR A 80 -2.88 9.08 -15.99
N GLN A 81 -2.47 9.08 -17.26
CA GLN A 81 -1.76 7.94 -17.85
C GLN A 81 -0.43 7.67 -17.12
N ARG A 82 0.33 8.71 -16.79
CA ARG A 82 1.58 8.59 -16.02
C ARG A 82 1.34 8.02 -14.62
N ALA A 83 0.38 8.57 -13.88
CA ALA A 83 -0.01 8.06 -12.56
C ALA A 83 -0.44 6.59 -12.64
N PHE A 84 -1.26 6.23 -13.63
CA PHE A 84 -1.67 4.84 -13.85
C PHE A 84 -0.48 3.93 -14.16
N SER A 85 0.47 4.38 -14.99
CA SER A 85 1.65 3.59 -15.36
C SER A 85 2.55 3.33 -14.15
N LEU A 86 2.74 4.33 -13.27
CA LEU A 86 3.48 4.16 -12.02
C LEU A 86 2.75 3.19 -11.08
N ALA A 87 1.45 3.38 -10.89
CA ALA A 87 0.62 2.47 -10.09
C ALA A 87 0.65 1.04 -10.63
N HIS A 88 0.67 0.86 -11.96
CA HIS A 88 0.78 -0.44 -12.60
C HIS A 88 2.10 -1.12 -12.27
N LYS A 89 3.23 -0.41 -12.33
CA LYS A 89 4.53 -0.96 -11.93
C LYS A 89 4.56 -1.43 -10.48
N ILE A 90 3.84 -0.74 -9.59
CA ILE A 90 3.84 -1.06 -8.16
C ILE A 90 2.93 -2.26 -7.85
N TRP A 91 1.82 -2.41 -8.57
CA TRP A 91 0.72 -3.29 -8.15
C TRP A 91 0.22 -4.26 -9.21
N SER A 92 0.83 -4.38 -10.39
CA SER A 92 0.41 -5.35 -11.42
C SER A 92 0.47 -6.79 -10.93
N ASP A 93 1.47 -7.08 -10.08
CA ASP A 93 1.85 -8.43 -9.68
C ASP A 93 1.45 -8.74 -8.22
N ALA A 94 0.80 -7.79 -7.54
CA ALA A 94 0.36 -7.97 -6.16
C ALA A 94 -0.85 -8.91 -6.08
N ILE A 95 -0.76 -9.95 -5.25
CA ILE A 95 -1.87 -10.89 -5.00
C ILE A 95 -2.94 -10.27 -4.10
N GLU A 96 -4.17 -10.80 -4.15
CA GLU A 96 -5.33 -10.24 -3.43
C GLU A 96 -5.19 -10.39 -1.90
N GLU A 97 -4.43 -11.39 -1.46
CA GLU A 97 -4.16 -11.75 -0.07
C GLU A 97 -3.30 -10.73 0.68
N ASP A 98 -2.23 -10.22 0.05
CA ASP A 98 -1.37 -9.12 0.58
C ASP A 98 -2.21 -7.92 1.01
N TRP A 99 -3.39 -7.83 0.42
CA TRP A 99 -4.27 -6.68 0.42
C TRP A 99 -5.34 -6.68 1.49
N LYS A 100 -5.73 -7.86 1.96
CA LYS A 100 -6.58 -7.96 3.15
C LYS A 100 -5.81 -7.41 4.36
N LEU A 101 -4.51 -7.69 4.45
CA LEU A 101 -3.66 -7.29 5.57
C LEU A 101 -3.48 -5.76 5.66
N LEU A 102 -3.12 -5.10 4.55
CA LEU A 102 -3.02 -3.64 4.52
C LEU A 102 -4.32 -2.92 4.87
N LYS A 103 -5.49 -3.44 4.47
CA LYS A 103 -6.80 -2.83 4.78
C LYS A 103 -7.11 -2.82 6.27
N PHE A 104 -6.57 -3.77 7.05
CA PHE A 104 -6.74 -3.83 8.49
C PHE A 104 -5.72 -2.99 9.25
N GLY A 105 -4.87 -2.22 8.56
CA GLY A 105 -3.76 -1.49 9.19
C GLY A 105 -2.66 -2.42 9.72
N VAL A 106 -2.71 -3.70 9.32
CA VAL A 106 -1.65 -4.66 9.59
C VAL A 106 -0.59 -4.40 8.54
N ILE A 107 0.48 -3.71 8.95
CA ILE A 107 1.75 -3.72 8.23
C ILE A 107 2.03 -5.19 7.93
N ALA A 108 2.06 -5.54 6.65
CA ALA A 108 1.93 -6.94 6.25
C ALA A 108 3.00 -7.77 6.98
N PRO A 109 2.65 -8.94 7.53
CA PRO A 109 3.63 -9.84 8.08
C PRO A 109 4.50 -10.29 6.91
N VAL A 110 5.65 -9.66 6.77
CA VAL A 110 6.70 -10.10 5.86
C VAL A 110 6.93 -11.60 6.15
N LEU A 111 6.65 -12.43 5.15
CA LEU A 111 7.20 -13.78 5.01
C LEU A 111 6.87 -14.78 6.13
N CYS A 112 5.60 -15.14 6.33
CA CYS A 112 5.34 -16.52 6.77
C CYS A 112 5.40 -17.40 5.52
N GLY A 113 6.46 -18.23 5.43
CA GLY A 113 6.51 -19.33 4.48
C GLY A 113 5.26 -20.22 4.60
N PRO A 114 5.07 -21.18 3.68
CA PRO A 114 3.79 -21.87 3.42
C PRO A 114 3.14 -22.62 4.60
N ASP A 115 3.71 -22.59 5.81
CA ASP A 115 3.34 -23.46 6.93
C ASP A 115 2.91 -22.77 8.24
N GLN A 116 2.59 -21.47 8.27
CA GLN A 116 2.04 -20.85 9.50
C GLN A 116 0.60 -20.35 9.34
N PRO A 117 -0.39 -21.00 10.00
CA PRO A 117 -1.74 -20.50 10.02
C PRO A 117 -1.80 -19.18 10.80
N PHE A 118 -2.45 -18.20 10.18
CA PHE A 118 -2.78 -16.90 10.76
C PHE A 118 -3.62 -17.11 12.02
N VAL A 119 -2.99 -17.02 13.20
CA VAL A 119 -3.73 -16.97 14.47
C VAL A 119 -4.37 -15.58 14.54
N GLY A 120 -5.59 -15.52 14.03
CA GLY A 120 -6.46 -14.37 14.22
C GLY A 120 -6.55 -14.04 15.70
N ALA A 121 -6.37 -12.77 16.03
CA ALA A 121 -6.54 -12.23 17.37
C ALA A 121 -7.93 -12.55 17.91
N ASN A 122 -8.06 -13.66 18.64
CA ASN A 122 -9.13 -13.99 19.59
C ASN A 122 -8.73 -15.26 20.37
N ALA A 123 -7.74 -15.14 21.25
CA ALA A 123 -7.56 -16.08 22.35
C ALA A 123 -7.43 -15.25 23.64
N ARG A 124 -8.58 -14.80 24.16
CA ARG A 124 -8.71 -14.53 25.59
C ARG A 124 -8.74 -15.89 26.26
N GLU A 125 -7.58 -16.37 26.68
CA GLU A 125 -7.50 -17.42 27.69
C GLU A 125 -7.85 -16.77 29.03
N ASP A 126 -9.02 -17.13 29.58
CA ASP A 126 -9.31 -16.92 31.00
C ASP A 126 -9.27 -18.29 31.68
N PRO A 127 -8.34 -18.54 32.61
CA PRO A 127 -8.20 -19.84 33.25
C PRO A 127 -9.36 -20.09 34.21
N GLY A 128 -10.23 -21.04 33.86
CA GLY A 128 -11.19 -21.63 34.78
C GLY A 128 -10.45 -22.32 35.93
N SER A 129 -10.39 -21.64 37.07
CA SER A 129 -9.89 -22.16 38.35
C SER A 129 -10.77 -23.31 38.83
N SER A 130 -10.15 -24.46 39.09
CA SER A 130 -10.75 -25.61 39.77
C SER A 130 -11.22 -25.27 41.19
N TYR A 131 -12.34 -25.85 41.60
CA TYR A 131 -12.65 -26.23 42.97
C TYR A 131 -13.06 -27.71 43.00
#